data_AF-A0A9F5IM92-F1
#
_entry.id   AF-A0A9F5IM92-F1
#
_cell.length_a   1.000
_cell.length_b   1.000
_cell.length_c   1.000
_cell.angle_alpha   90.00
_cell.angle_beta   90.00
_cell.angle_gamma   90.00
#
_symmetry.space_group_name_H-M   'P 1'
#
loop_
_entity.id
_entity.type
_entity.pdbx_description
1 polymer ?
#
loop_
_entity_poly.entity_id
_entity_poly.type
_entity_poly.pdbx_seq_one_letter_code
_entity_poly.pdbx_strand_id
1 'polypeptide(L)'
;MEGVAASEIIAKRDLNNLERYKTKIKHVSEKTNIDAAVIAAIMSRESHAGTVLENGWGDHGNGFGLMQVDKRYHTLVGTWDSEEHINQATLILCSMIQEIKKKFPSWTKEQQLKGGISAYNAGPKNVQSYDRMDIGTTKNDYANDVVARAKFYKTSGY
;
A
#
# COMPACT_ATOMS: atom_id res chain seq x y z
N MET A 1 -3.07 13.97 -17.23
CA MET A 1 -3.50 12.58 -17.48
C MET A 1 -3.91 12.01 -16.14
N GLU A 2 -5.09 11.43 -16.05
CA GLU A 2 -5.69 10.96 -14.80
C GLU A 2 -6.19 9.51 -14.96
N GLY A 3 -6.52 8.86 -13.85
CA GLY A 3 -7.02 7.48 -13.84
C GLY A 3 -5.95 6.43 -14.14
N VAL A 4 -6.41 5.25 -14.59
CA VAL A 4 -5.58 4.02 -14.71
C VAL A 4 -4.31 4.23 -15.54
N ALA A 5 -4.39 4.96 -16.66
CA ALA A 5 -3.23 5.20 -17.51
C ALA A 5 -2.12 5.99 -16.79
N ALA A 6 -2.48 6.95 -15.93
CA ALA A 6 -1.52 7.69 -15.13
C ALA A 6 -0.87 6.79 -14.07
N SER A 7 -1.66 5.95 -13.40
CA SER A 7 -1.18 4.95 -12.44
C SER A 7 -0.17 3.98 -13.06
N GLU A 8 -0.45 3.46 -14.26
CA GLU A 8 0.45 2.55 -14.97
C GLU A 8 1.77 3.21 -15.38
N ILE A 9 1.73 4.47 -15.85
CA ILE A 9 2.95 5.22 -16.18
C ILE A 9 3.84 5.40 -14.95
N ILE A 10 3.24 5.75 -13.80
CA ILE A 10 3.98 5.87 -12.54
C ILE A 10 4.52 4.51 -12.13
N ALA A 11 3.70 3.46 -12.16
CA ALA A 11 4.09 2.12 -11.78
C ALA A 11 5.29 1.61 -12.61
N LYS A 12 5.26 1.89 -13.92
CA LYS A 12 6.36 1.56 -14.84
C LYS A 12 7.65 2.29 -14.51
N ARG A 13 7.59 3.55 -14.07
CA ARG A 13 8.78 4.32 -13.63
C ARG A 13 9.38 3.74 -12.36
N ASP A 14 8.53 3.33 -11.42
CA ASP A 14 8.95 2.80 -10.13
C ASP A 14 9.45 1.34 -10.21
N LEU A 15 9.12 0.61 -11.27
CA LEU A 15 9.46 -0.81 -11.44
C LEU A 15 10.96 -1.09 -11.25
N ASN A 16 11.83 -0.26 -11.82
CA ASN A 16 13.28 -0.44 -11.69
C ASN A 16 13.78 -0.28 -10.24
N ASN A 17 13.13 0.59 -9.46
CA ASN A 17 13.46 0.79 -8.06
C ASN A 17 12.93 -0.36 -7.19
N LEU A 18 11.75 -0.90 -7.53
CA LEU A 18 11.15 -2.04 -6.84
C LEU A 18 11.96 -3.33 -6.97
N GLU A 19 12.71 -3.52 -8.05
CA GLU A 19 13.55 -4.73 -8.22
C GLU A 19 14.57 -4.91 -7.07
N ARG A 20 15.01 -3.82 -6.43
CA ARG A 20 15.88 -3.86 -5.24
C ARG A 20 15.24 -4.56 -4.03
N TYR A 21 13.91 -4.56 -4.00
CA TYR A 21 13.11 -5.05 -2.88
C TYR A 21 12.30 -6.29 -3.22
N LYS A 22 12.34 -6.77 -4.47
CA LYS A 22 11.51 -7.87 -4.98
C LYS A 22 11.58 -9.14 -4.14
N THR A 23 12.79 -9.54 -3.74
CA THR A 23 12.97 -10.72 -2.86
C THR A 23 12.30 -10.52 -1.50
N LYS A 24 12.48 -9.35 -0.87
CA LYS A 24 11.85 -9.02 0.42
C LYS A 24 10.33 -8.97 0.30
N ILE A 25 9.81 -8.34 -0.76
CA ILE A 25 8.38 -8.27 -1.08
C ILE A 25 7.80 -9.69 -1.24
N LYS A 26 8.47 -10.57 -1.99
CA LYS A 26 8.05 -11.95 -2.18
C LYS A 26 8.00 -12.73 -0.85
N HIS A 27 9.04 -12.63 -0.03
CA HIS A 27 9.05 -13.30 1.27
C HIS A 27 7.92 -12.81 2.20
N VAL A 28 7.67 -11.50 2.25
CA VAL A 28 6.58 -10.94 3.07
C VAL A 28 5.22 -11.35 2.52
N SER A 29 5.07 -11.39 1.19
CA SER A 29 3.87 -11.88 0.52
C SER A 29 3.54 -13.31 0.95
N GLU A 30 4.53 -14.22 0.91
CA GLU A 30 4.40 -15.60 1.36
C GLU A 30 4.04 -15.71 2.85
N LYS A 31 4.65 -14.86 3.71
CA LYS A 31 4.39 -14.85 5.16
C LYS A 31 2.98 -14.35 5.52
N THR A 32 2.46 -13.39 4.77
CA THR A 32 1.23 -12.66 5.13
C THR A 32 0.01 -13.05 4.30
N ASN A 33 0.20 -13.80 3.21
CA ASN A 33 -0.80 -14.09 2.18
C ASN A 33 -1.39 -12.84 1.49
N ILE A 34 -0.68 -11.70 1.55
CA ILE A 34 -0.99 -10.53 0.72
C ILE A 34 -0.22 -10.65 -0.59
N ASP A 35 -0.91 -10.45 -1.71
CA ASP A 35 -0.31 -10.51 -3.04
C ASP A 35 0.90 -9.56 -3.16
N ALA A 36 2.04 -10.05 -3.62
CA ALA A 36 3.26 -9.26 -3.76
C ALA A 36 3.07 -8.04 -4.67
N ALA A 37 2.18 -8.11 -5.66
CA ALA A 37 1.81 -6.96 -6.50
C ALA A 37 1.09 -5.85 -5.71
N VAL A 38 0.32 -6.19 -4.67
CA VAL A 38 -0.33 -5.21 -3.78
C VAL A 38 0.70 -4.54 -2.88
N ILE A 39 1.64 -5.31 -2.32
CA ILE A 39 2.73 -4.77 -1.49
C ILE A 39 3.59 -3.80 -2.32
N ALA A 40 3.99 -4.21 -3.53
CA ALA A 40 4.74 -3.37 -4.47
C ALA A 40 3.97 -2.10 -4.86
N ALA A 41 2.66 -2.20 -5.07
CA ALA A 41 1.81 -1.06 -5.41
C ALA A 41 1.71 -0.03 -4.29
N ILE A 42 1.55 -0.48 -3.03
CA ILE A 42 1.56 0.42 -1.87
C ILE A 42 2.93 1.08 -1.74
N MET A 43 4.03 0.32 -1.88
CA MET A 43 5.38 0.87 -1.83
C MET A 43 5.63 1.94 -2.92
N SER A 44 5.13 1.71 -4.14
CA SER A 44 5.16 2.69 -5.22
C SER A 44 4.32 3.93 -4.90
N ARG A 45 3.11 3.75 -4.34
CA ARG A 45 2.23 4.87 -3.97
C ARG A 45 2.78 5.72 -2.83
N GLU A 46 3.37 5.08 -1.82
CA GLU A 46 3.81 5.72 -0.59
C GLU A 46 5.15 6.42 -0.73
N SER A 47 6.10 5.82 -1.46
CA SER A 47 7.48 6.30 -1.46
C SER A 47 8.16 6.29 -2.82
N HIS A 48 7.43 5.98 -3.91
CA HIS A 48 8.04 5.72 -5.21
C HIS A 48 9.24 4.75 -5.08
N ALA A 49 9.02 3.68 -4.30
CA ALA A 49 10.05 2.71 -3.90
C ALA A 49 11.31 3.37 -3.31
N GLY A 50 11.10 4.30 -2.38
CA GLY A 50 12.14 4.99 -1.62
C GLY A 50 12.72 6.26 -2.25
N THR A 51 12.39 6.59 -3.50
CA THR A 51 13.04 7.70 -4.22
C THR A 51 12.65 9.09 -3.72
N VAL A 52 11.54 9.22 -3.01
CA VAL A 52 11.11 10.50 -2.39
C VAL A 52 11.40 10.59 -0.90
N LEU A 53 12.10 9.61 -0.33
CA LEU A 53 12.38 9.57 1.11
C LEU A 53 13.71 10.24 1.45
N GLU A 54 13.74 10.92 2.60
CA GLU A 54 14.96 11.47 3.20
C GLU A 54 15.34 10.62 4.42
N ASN A 55 16.40 9.81 4.31
CA ASN A 55 16.81 8.86 5.35
C ASN A 55 15.66 7.96 5.84
N GLY A 56 14.76 7.57 4.92
CA GLY A 56 13.60 6.74 5.22
C GLY A 56 12.36 7.50 5.68
N TRP A 57 12.42 8.81 5.83
CA TRP A 57 11.28 9.62 6.28
C TRP A 57 10.57 10.30 5.10
N GLY A 58 9.24 10.32 5.18
CA GLY A 58 8.34 11.10 4.35
C GLY A 58 7.22 11.72 5.19
N ASP A 59 6.19 12.26 4.54
CA ASP A 59 5.04 12.95 5.18
C ASP A 59 5.44 13.88 6.35
N HIS A 60 6.29 14.87 6.07
CA HIS A 60 6.76 15.84 7.06
C HIS A 60 7.42 15.18 8.30
N GLY A 61 8.03 14.01 8.12
CA GLY A 61 8.72 13.25 9.17
C GLY A 61 7.81 12.33 9.99
N ASN A 62 6.56 12.08 9.57
CA ASN A 62 5.65 11.15 10.26
C ASN A 62 5.66 9.74 9.65
N GLY A 63 5.72 9.64 8.33
CA GLY A 63 5.78 8.38 7.61
C GLY A 63 7.20 7.82 7.56
N PHE A 64 7.35 6.55 7.93
CA PHE A 64 8.65 5.87 7.91
C PHE A 64 8.69 4.71 6.91
N GLY A 65 9.79 4.64 6.17
CA GLY A 65 10.16 3.53 5.29
C GLY A 65 9.34 3.39 4.02
N LEU A 66 9.63 2.33 3.28
CA LEU A 66 9.12 2.08 1.92
C LEU A 66 7.60 2.12 1.79
N MET A 67 6.88 1.75 2.85
CA MET A 67 5.42 1.74 2.94
C MET A 67 4.85 2.77 3.94
N GLN A 68 5.68 3.75 4.36
CA GLN A 68 5.28 4.92 5.15
C GLN A 68 4.44 4.62 6.41
N VAL A 69 4.95 3.76 7.29
CA VAL A 69 4.32 3.48 8.60
C VAL A 69 4.33 4.76 9.44
N ASP A 70 3.16 5.17 9.92
CA ASP A 70 3.01 6.40 10.69
C ASP A 70 3.44 6.20 12.16
N LYS A 71 4.51 6.90 12.56
CA LYS A 71 5.07 6.84 13.92
C LYS A 71 4.11 7.31 15.02
N ARG A 72 3.06 8.07 14.67
CA ARG A 72 2.07 8.57 15.64
C ARG A 72 1.14 7.46 16.14
N TYR A 73 0.99 6.39 15.35
CA TYR A 73 0.09 5.28 15.65
C TYR A 73 0.82 3.94 15.86
N HIS A 74 2.10 3.85 15.47
CA HIS A 74 2.86 2.61 15.52
C HIS A 74 4.29 2.81 16.03
N THR A 75 4.78 1.85 16.82
CA THR A 75 6.20 1.71 17.11
C THR A 75 6.92 1.14 15.89
N LEU A 76 7.84 1.89 15.32
CA LEU A 76 8.57 1.51 14.10
C LEU A 76 9.55 0.36 14.37
N VAL A 77 9.69 -0.56 13.42
CA VAL A 77 10.67 -1.66 13.48
C VAL A 77 11.53 -1.74 12.22
N GLY A 78 12.76 -2.24 12.38
CA GLY A 78 13.72 -2.42 11.29
C GLY A 78 14.27 -1.11 10.71
N THR A 79 15.09 -1.24 9.66
CA THR A 79 15.48 -0.10 8.82
C THR A 79 14.37 0.23 7.83
N TRP A 80 14.36 1.47 7.33
CA TRP A 80 13.34 2.01 6.44
C TRP A 80 13.06 1.16 5.18
N ASP A 81 14.03 0.34 4.77
CA ASP A 81 14.01 -0.52 3.59
C ASP A 81 14.16 -2.03 3.93
N SER A 82 14.09 -2.41 5.21
CA SER A 82 14.26 -3.78 5.67
C SER A 82 13.04 -4.66 5.36
N GLU A 83 13.24 -5.98 5.36
CA GLU A 83 12.13 -6.94 5.31
C GLU A 83 11.22 -6.82 6.56
N GLU A 84 11.81 -6.50 7.72
CA GLU A 84 11.07 -6.25 8.97
C GLU A 84 10.08 -5.10 8.83
N HIS A 85 10.51 -3.98 8.22
CA HIS A 85 9.66 -2.83 7.92
C HIS A 85 8.52 -3.20 6.96
N ILE A 86 8.84 -3.88 5.85
CA ILE A 86 7.84 -4.31 4.85
C ILE A 86 6.82 -5.26 5.50
N ASN A 87 7.29 -6.17 6.36
CA ASN A 87 6.43 -7.09 7.12
C ASN A 87 5.52 -6.33 8.09
N GLN A 88 6.06 -5.35 8.84
CA GLN A 88 5.25 -4.51 9.74
C GLN A 88 4.13 -3.81 9.00
N ALA A 89 4.47 -3.08 7.92
CA ALA A 89 3.49 -2.36 7.11
C ALA A 89 2.43 -3.29 6.52
N THR A 90 2.83 -4.47 6.05
CA THR A 90 1.90 -5.47 5.49
C THR A 90 0.97 -6.04 6.57
N LEU A 91 1.44 -6.22 7.81
CA LEU A 91 0.59 -6.63 8.93
C LEU A 91 -0.42 -5.53 9.32
N ILE A 92 -0.05 -4.26 9.21
CA ILE A 92 -0.99 -3.14 9.36
C ILE A 92 -2.05 -3.18 8.25
N LEU A 93 -1.67 -3.41 6.99
CA LEU A 93 -2.64 -3.62 5.92
C LEU A 93 -3.59 -4.81 6.23
N CYS A 94 -3.06 -5.93 6.72
CA CYS A 94 -3.88 -7.07 7.13
C CYS A 94 -4.91 -6.68 8.20
N SER A 95 -4.53 -5.88 9.21
CA SER A 95 -5.48 -5.43 10.23
C SER A 95 -6.57 -4.55 9.64
N MET A 96 -6.22 -3.62 8.74
CA MET A 96 -7.18 -2.78 8.02
C MET A 96 -8.17 -3.62 7.20
N ILE A 97 -7.68 -4.64 6.48
CA ILE A 97 -8.54 -5.57 5.74
C ILE A 97 -9.49 -6.30 6.70
N GLN A 98 -9.02 -6.78 7.86
CA GLN A 98 -9.91 -7.44 8.82
C GLN A 98 -10.97 -6.49 9.40
N GLU A 99 -10.62 -5.23 9.66
CA GLU A 99 -11.60 -4.23 10.10
C GLU A 99 -12.67 -3.96 9.05
N ILE A 100 -12.28 -3.84 7.77
CA ILE A 100 -13.22 -3.67 6.66
C ILE A 100 -14.10 -4.90 6.46
N LYS A 101 -13.54 -6.12 6.59
CA LYS A 101 -14.32 -7.36 6.55
C LYS A 101 -15.40 -7.41 7.63
N LYS A 102 -15.07 -6.98 8.85
CA LYS A 102 -16.03 -6.90 9.96
C LYS A 102 -17.09 -5.81 9.72
N LYS A 103 -16.68 -4.65 9.19
CA LYS A 103 -17.56 -3.51 8.94
C LYS A 103 -18.53 -3.76 7.78
N PHE A 104 -18.09 -4.48 6.74
CA PHE A 104 -18.86 -4.77 5.54
C PHE A 104 -18.83 -6.27 5.20
N PRO A 105 -19.52 -7.12 5.98
CA PRO A 105 -19.50 -8.56 5.77
C PRO A 105 -20.18 -9.01 4.47
N SER A 106 -21.04 -8.17 3.88
CA SER A 106 -21.71 -8.43 2.59
C SER A 106 -20.86 -8.12 1.37
N TRP A 107 -19.72 -7.42 1.53
CA TRP A 107 -18.80 -7.13 0.43
C TRP A 107 -18.06 -8.40 -0.01
N THR A 108 -17.72 -8.48 -1.30
CA THR A 108 -16.83 -9.55 -1.78
C THR A 108 -15.42 -9.41 -1.20
N LYS A 109 -14.61 -10.46 -1.29
CA LYS A 109 -13.22 -10.43 -0.81
C LYS A 109 -12.40 -9.33 -1.51
N GLU A 110 -12.64 -9.11 -2.79
CA GLU A 110 -11.97 -8.09 -3.61
C GLU A 110 -12.40 -6.68 -3.17
N GLN A 111 -13.68 -6.50 -2.85
CA GLN A 111 -14.19 -5.23 -2.33
C GLN A 111 -13.62 -4.95 -0.92
N GLN A 112 -13.52 -5.97 -0.07
CA GLN A 112 -12.92 -5.87 1.25
C GLN A 112 -11.41 -5.58 1.18
N LEU A 113 -10.70 -6.21 0.25
CA LEU A 113 -9.29 -5.91 -0.03
C LEU A 113 -9.13 -4.44 -0.44
N LYS A 114 -9.90 -3.96 -1.41
CA LYS A 114 -9.86 -2.57 -1.86
C LYS A 114 -10.18 -1.60 -0.72
N GLY A 115 -11.19 -1.90 0.09
CA GLY A 115 -11.51 -1.12 1.29
C GLY A 115 -10.38 -1.12 2.31
N GLY A 116 -9.71 -2.26 2.53
CA GLY A 116 -8.56 -2.35 3.43
C GLY A 116 -7.36 -1.52 2.95
N ILE A 117 -7.11 -1.47 1.64
CA ILE A 117 -6.11 -0.58 1.04
C ILE A 117 -6.50 0.89 1.25
N SER A 118 -7.77 1.27 1.08
CA SER A 118 -8.25 2.64 1.33
C SER A 118 -8.09 3.03 2.81
N ALA A 119 -8.43 2.09 3.71
CA ALA A 119 -8.29 2.25 5.15
C ALA A 119 -6.83 2.30 5.61
N TYR A 120 -5.88 1.73 4.87
CA TYR A 120 -4.45 1.89 5.16
C TYR A 120 -4.03 3.37 5.16
N ASN A 121 -4.59 4.18 4.25
CA ASN A 121 -4.28 5.60 4.16
C ASN A 121 -5.13 6.48 5.10
N ALA A 122 -6.44 6.25 5.17
CA ALA A 122 -7.38 7.16 5.86
C ALA A 122 -8.07 6.53 7.08
N GLY A 123 -7.70 5.32 7.45
CA GLY A 123 -8.34 4.54 8.51
C GLY A 123 -9.69 3.94 8.11
N PRO A 124 -10.15 2.91 8.85
CA PRO A 124 -11.38 2.17 8.54
C PRO A 124 -12.66 3.00 8.80
N LYS A 125 -12.55 4.07 9.59
CA LYS A 125 -13.65 5.05 9.76
C LYS A 125 -13.92 5.85 8.49
N ASN A 126 -12.94 6.05 7.61
CA ASN A 126 -13.17 6.78 6.35
C ASN A 126 -14.00 5.97 5.35
N VAL A 127 -13.80 4.65 5.32
CA VAL A 127 -14.48 3.75 4.37
C VAL A 127 -15.95 3.56 4.77
N GLN A 128 -16.86 4.32 4.15
CA GLN A 128 -18.30 4.28 4.46
C GLN A 128 -19.15 3.57 3.39
N SER A 129 -18.67 3.50 2.14
CA SER A 129 -19.33 2.82 1.03
C SER A 129 -18.29 2.36 0.01
N TYR A 130 -18.65 1.43 -0.87
CA TYR A 130 -17.71 0.87 -1.85
C TYR A 130 -17.29 1.94 -2.89
N ASP A 131 -18.26 2.62 -3.50
CA ASP A 131 -18.01 3.54 -4.61
C ASP A 131 -17.31 4.84 -4.19
N ARG A 132 -17.37 5.19 -2.89
CA ARG A 132 -16.85 6.46 -2.35
C ARG A 132 -15.79 6.25 -1.27
N MET A 133 -15.21 5.06 -1.14
CA MET A 133 -14.25 4.73 -0.07
C MET A 133 -13.03 5.64 -0.05
N ASP A 134 -12.59 6.10 -1.24
CA ASP A 134 -11.39 6.93 -1.37
C ASP A 134 -11.66 8.42 -1.13
N ILE A 135 -12.92 8.88 -1.04
CA ILE A 135 -13.17 10.28 -0.67
C ILE A 135 -12.66 10.49 0.76
N GLY A 136 -11.72 11.41 0.94
CA GLY A 136 -11.01 11.65 2.21
C GLY A 136 -9.63 11.01 2.29
N THR A 137 -9.27 10.11 1.37
CA THR A 137 -7.89 9.64 1.22
C THR A 137 -7.02 10.71 0.56
N THR A 138 -5.69 10.58 0.65
CA THR A 138 -4.75 11.45 -0.08
C THR A 138 -5.12 11.49 -1.57
N LYS A 139 -5.40 12.68 -2.10
CA LYS A 139 -5.87 12.93 -3.48
C LYS A 139 -7.22 12.29 -3.87
N ASN A 140 -7.97 11.77 -2.89
CA ASN A 140 -9.27 11.10 -3.07
C ASN A 140 -9.24 9.86 -3.99
N ASP A 141 -8.10 9.19 -4.12
CA ASP A 141 -7.90 8.12 -5.11
C ASP A 141 -7.03 6.94 -4.63
N TYR A 142 -6.71 6.87 -3.33
CA TYR A 142 -5.62 6.02 -2.84
C TYR A 142 -5.78 4.54 -3.23
N ALA A 143 -6.91 3.91 -2.92
CA ALA A 143 -7.10 2.49 -3.26
C ALA A 143 -7.29 2.27 -4.76
N ASN A 144 -7.96 3.20 -5.47
CA ASN A 144 -8.10 3.11 -6.92
C ASN A 144 -6.73 3.12 -7.63
N ASP A 145 -5.84 4.03 -7.25
CA ASP A 145 -4.49 4.10 -7.80
C ASP A 145 -3.66 2.87 -7.42
N VAL A 146 -3.65 2.47 -6.15
CA VAL A 146 -2.92 1.27 -5.70
C VAL A 146 -3.38 0.02 -6.45
N VAL A 147 -4.70 -0.19 -6.63
CA VAL A 147 -5.20 -1.34 -7.38
C VAL A 147 -4.78 -1.28 -8.85
N ALA A 148 -4.76 -0.10 -9.48
CA ALA A 148 -4.28 0.05 -10.85
C ALA A 148 -2.78 -0.30 -10.97
N ARG A 149 -1.95 0.21 -10.05
CA ARG A 149 -0.52 -0.14 -10.01
C ARG A 149 -0.30 -1.64 -9.73
N ALA A 150 -1.10 -2.24 -8.84
CA ALA A 150 -1.00 -3.66 -8.52
C ALA A 150 -1.30 -4.54 -9.75
N LYS A 151 -2.30 -4.19 -10.56
CA LYS A 151 -2.59 -4.89 -11.82
C LYS A 151 -1.38 -4.86 -12.77
N PHE A 152 -0.72 -3.70 -12.89
CA PHE A 152 0.51 -3.59 -13.68
C PHE A 152 1.63 -4.49 -13.13
N TYR A 153 1.90 -4.43 -11.82
CA TYR A 153 2.95 -5.22 -11.19
C TYR A 153 2.70 -6.74 -11.27
N LYS A 154 1.43 -7.16 -11.24
CA LYS A 154 1.05 -8.56 -11.42
C LYS A 154 1.53 -9.14 -12.75
N THR A 155 1.51 -8.32 -13.80
CA THR A 155 2.02 -8.69 -15.13
C THR A 155 3.54 -8.51 -15.28
N SER A 156 4.20 -7.94 -14.26
CA SER A 156 5.63 -7.59 -14.26
C SER A 156 6.45 -8.46 -13.30
N GLY A 157 5.92 -9.59 -12.86
CA GLY A 157 6.63 -10.56 -12.03
C GLY A 157 6.56 -10.31 -10.52
N TYR A 158 5.50 -9.65 -10.05
CA TYR A 158 5.10 -9.56 -8.64
C TYR A 158 3.81 -10.35 -8.38
#